data_AF-A0A941J9W6-F1
#
_entry.id   AF-A0A941J9W6-F1
#
_cell.length_a   1.000
_cell.length_b   1.000
_cell.length_c   1.000
_cell.angle_alpha   90.00
_cell.angle_beta   90.00
_cell.angle_gamma   90.00
#
_symmetry.space_group_name_H-M   'P 1'
#
loop_
_entity.id
_entity.type
_entity.pdbx_description
1 polymer ?
#
loop_
_entity_poly.entity_id
_entity_poly.type
_entity_poly.pdbx_seq_one_letter_code
_entity_poly.pdbx_strand_id
1 'polypeptide(L)'
;MMMIASLMKSWTIWMKIGVILFGVFLLSWLGPDEIGLTDLLISLREGEETGNQLMLAVFLLVSLNTVLALFHYIGALLLGDEIAARLNRPWLKIIIPLIVIPLDYIVINAYYSLTYSFSSYALLLLLAILLLQAYEKDRLKPIIKTIICSQLIFGIEWLNEIPSLSQYGFGQGSISKELTDIAVQIDSSNL
;
A
#
# COMPACT_ATOMS: atom_id res chain seq x y z
N MET A 1 -33.79 -6.06 2.64
CA MET A 1 -33.76 -4.99 3.65
C MET A 1 -33.25 -5.45 5.02
N MET A 2 -33.73 -6.57 5.59
CA MET A 2 -33.26 -7.09 6.90
C MET A 2 -31.77 -7.43 6.97
N MET A 3 -31.17 -8.06 5.94
CA MET A 3 -29.73 -8.42 5.96
C MET A 3 -28.80 -7.20 5.88
N ILE A 4 -29.20 -6.11 5.21
CA ILE A 4 -28.38 -4.89 5.16
C ILE A 4 -28.42 -4.17 6.51
N ALA A 5 -29.58 -4.14 7.16
CA ALA A 5 -29.73 -3.58 8.49
C ALA A 5 -28.91 -4.35 9.55
N SER A 6 -28.70 -5.66 9.38
CA SER A 6 -27.84 -6.44 10.28
C SER A 6 -26.35 -6.17 10.05
N LEU A 7 -25.92 -5.90 8.81
CA LEU A 7 -24.56 -5.46 8.52
C LEU A 7 -24.26 -4.10 9.18
N MET A 8 -25.18 -3.14 9.06
CA MET A 8 -24.99 -1.80 9.64
C MET A 8 -24.94 -1.79 11.17
N LYS A 9 -25.48 -2.81 11.84
CA LYS A 9 -25.39 -2.95 13.30
C LYS A 9 -24.11 -3.67 13.76
N SER A 10 -23.29 -4.17 12.82
CA SER A 10 -22.12 -4.96 13.17
C SER A 10 -20.93 -4.08 13.56
N TRP A 11 -20.60 -4.07 14.86
CA TRP A 11 -19.40 -3.42 15.37
C TRP A 11 -18.10 -3.87 14.65
N THR A 12 -18.00 -5.15 14.29
CA THR A 12 -16.81 -5.69 13.62
C THR A 12 -16.64 -5.21 12.18
N ILE A 13 -17.71 -4.76 11.52
CA ILE A 13 -17.64 -4.15 10.18
C ILE A 13 -17.13 -2.71 10.33
N TRP A 14 -17.71 -1.96 11.27
CA TRP A 14 -17.30 -0.59 11.56
C TRP A 14 -15.84 -0.50 12.01
N MET A 15 -15.34 -1.45 12.79
CA MET A 15 -13.91 -1.50 13.12
C MET A 15 -13.02 -1.62 11.87
N LYS A 16 -13.39 -2.46 10.89
CA LYS A 16 -12.59 -2.64 9.67
C LYS A 16 -12.66 -1.42 8.75
N ILE A 17 -13.84 -0.81 8.63
CA ILE A 17 -13.98 0.48 7.96
C ILE A 17 -13.14 1.54 8.67
N GLY A 18 -13.17 1.55 10.01
CA GLY A 18 -12.35 2.42 10.84
C GLY A 18 -10.85 2.23 10.61
N VAL A 19 -10.37 1.00 10.42
CA VAL A 19 -8.97 0.70 10.06
C VAL A 19 -8.60 1.33 8.70
N ILE A 20 -9.46 1.21 7.69
CA ILE A 20 -9.23 1.81 6.36
C ILE A 20 -9.17 3.33 6.47
N LEU A 21 -10.17 3.94 7.12
CA LEU A 21 -10.24 5.39 7.32
C LEU A 21 -9.08 5.91 8.17
N PHE A 22 -8.66 5.14 9.18
CA PHE A 22 -7.48 5.45 9.97
C PHE A 22 -6.23 5.44 9.09
N GLY A 23 -6.09 4.49 8.17
CA GLY A 23 -5.02 4.50 7.16
C GLY A 23 -5.01 5.78 6.33
N VAL A 24 -6.16 6.23 5.83
CA VAL A 24 -6.28 7.50 5.09
C VAL A 24 -5.93 8.70 5.97
N PHE A 25 -6.37 8.71 7.23
CA PHE A 25 -6.03 9.76 8.19
C PHE A 25 -4.54 9.76 8.54
N LEU A 26 -3.92 8.59 8.62
CA LEU A 26 -2.51 8.43 8.98
C LEU A 26 -1.59 9.16 8.00
N LEU A 27 -1.97 9.28 6.72
CA LEU A 27 -1.22 10.08 5.73
C LEU A 27 -1.04 11.56 6.14
N SER A 28 -1.95 12.11 6.96
CA SER A 28 -1.84 13.48 7.45
C SER A 28 -0.87 13.65 8.63
N TRP A 29 -0.52 12.55 9.29
CA TRP A 29 0.33 12.56 10.48
C TRP A 29 1.69 11.89 10.26
N LEU A 30 1.80 11.01 9.26
CA LEU A 30 2.99 10.25 8.95
C LEU A 30 3.31 10.39 7.47
N GLY A 31 4.19 11.32 7.15
CA GLY A 31 4.69 11.58 5.80
C GLY A 31 6.22 11.54 5.72
N PRO A 32 6.77 11.96 4.57
CA PRO A 32 8.22 11.99 4.32
C PRO A 32 8.99 12.88 5.30
N ASP A 33 8.40 14.01 5.72
CA ASP A 33 9.02 14.95 6.64
C ASP A 33 9.17 14.35 8.04
N GLU A 34 8.10 13.72 8.55
CA GLU A 34 8.08 13.18 9.91
C GLU A 34 9.04 12.02 10.13
N ILE A 35 9.41 11.31 9.06
CA ILE A 35 10.39 10.21 9.12
C ILE A 35 11.81 10.64 8.74
N GLY A 36 12.03 11.93 8.46
CA GLY A 36 13.34 12.48 8.05
C GLY A 36 13.75 12.10 6.62
N LEU A 37 12.82 11.61 5.78
CA LEU A 37 13.11 11.25 4.40
C LEU A 37 13.41 12.50 3.56
N THR A 38 12.74 13.62 3.83
CA THR A 38 12.97 14.88 3.10
C THR A 38 14.38 15.41 3.32
N ASP A 39 14.87 15.42 4.55
CA ASP A 39 16.25 15.86 4.85
C ASP A 39 17.28 14.95 4.16
N LEU A 40 17.01 13.65 4.14
CA LEU A 40 17.87 12.68 3.47
C LEU A 40 17.88 12.89 1.95
N LEU A 41 16.73 13.18 1.33
CA LEU A 41 16.65 13.55 -0.10
C LEU A 41 17.43 14.83 -0.41
N ILE A 42 17.35 15.84 0.46
CA ILE A 42 18.14 17.08 0.31
C ILE A 42 19.63 16.74 0.34
N SER A 43 20.11 15.96 1.30
CA SER A 43 21.52 15.56 1.38
C SER A 43 21.99 14.77 0.14
N LEU A 44 21.12 13.90 -0.39
CA LEU A 44 21.42 13.13 -1.60
C LEU A 44 21.53 14.03 -2.84
N ARG A 45 20.70 15.07 -2.95
CA ARG A 45 20.75 16.05 -4.05
C ARG A 45 22.00 16.94 -4.02
N GLU A 46 22.49 17.27 -2.83
CA GLU A 46 23.61 18.19 -2.65
C GLU A 46 24.98 17.57 -2.94
N GLY A 47 25.02 16.29 -3.36
CA GLY A 47 26.25 15.64 -3.78
C GLY A 47 27.06 15.03 -2.65
N GLU A 48 26.48 14.88 -1.44
CA GLU A 48 27.02 14.05 -0.37
C GLU A 48 26.78 12.55 -0.65
N GLU A 49 26.80 12.15 -1.93
CA GLU A 49 26.29 10.89 -2.44
C GLU A 49 27.02 9.68 -1.85
N THR A 50 26.33 8.96 -0.96
CA THR A 50 26.74 7.60 -0.58
C THR A 50 25.62 6.62 -0.89
N GLY A 51 25.96 5.46 -1.47
CA GLY A 51 25.01 4.37 -1.69
C GLY A 51 24.29 3.95 -0.40
N ASN A 52 24.91 4.17 0.77
CA ASN A 52 24.31 3.92 2.08
C ASN A 52 23.13 4.86 2.38
N GLN A 53 23.27 6.16 2.13
CA GLN A 53 22.18 7.12 2.31
C GLN A 53 21.04 6.86 1.33
N LEU A 54 21.35 6.49 0.09
CA LEU A 54 20.34 6.11 -0.90
C LEU A 54 19.55 4.89 -0.42
N MET A 55 20.23 3.83 0.03
CA MET A 55 19.57 2.63 0.57
C MET A 55 18.73 2.93 1.81
N LEU A 56 19.17 3.84 2.68
CA LEU A 56 18.38 4.28 3.83
C LEU A 56 17.12 5.04 3.39
N ALA A 57 17.22 5.91 2.39
CA ALA A 57 16.10 6.67 1.86
C ALA A 57 15.05 5.76 1.24
N VAL A 58 15.50 4.80 0.41
CA VAL A 58 14.64 3.76 -0.17
C VAL A 58 13.97 2.94 0.94
N PHE A 59 14.72 2.52 1.96
CA PHE A 59 14.17 1.76 3.08
C PHE A 59 13.09 2.54 3.85
N LEU A 60 13.33 3.82 4.13
CA LEU A 60 12.36 4.68 4.81
C LEU A 60 11.09 4.86 3.97
N LEU A 61 11.23 5.09 2.66
CA LEU A 61 10.11 5.20 1.75
C LEU A 61 9.30 3.90 1.68
N VAL A 62 9.97 2.76 1.48
CA VAL A 62 9.34 1.43 1.44
C VAL A 62 8.61 1.14 2.76
N SER A 63 9.22 1.48 3.89
CA SER A 63 8.63 1.27 5.22
C SER A 63 7.40 2.15 5.42
N LEU A 64 7.47 3.43 5.05
CA LEU A 64 6.34 4.35 5.10
C LEU A 64 5.17 3.84 4.26
N ASN A 65 5.43 3.54 2.98
CA ASN A 65 4.41 3.04 2.06
C ASN A 65 3.81 1.73 2.56
N THR A 66 4.64 0.81 3.07
CA THR A 66 4.18 -0.44 3.66
C THR A 66 3.23 -0.18 4.81
N VAL A 67 3.61 0.67 5.77
CA VAL A 67 2.77 1.01 6.93
C VAL A 67 1.42 1.55 6.47
N LEU A 68 1.42 2.50 5.53
CA LEU A 68 0.19 3.08 5.01
C LEU A 68 -0.67 2.02 4.29
N ALA A 69 -0.08 1.25 3.39
CA ALA A 69 -0.75 0.21 2.63
C ALA A 69 -1.32 -0.91 3.52
N LEU A 70 -0.68 -1.24 4.65
CA LEU A 70 -1.21 -2.22 5.60
C LEU A 70 -2.64 -1.88 6.03
N PHE A 71 -2.93 -0.63 6.35
CA PHE A 71 -4.26 -0.22 6.79
C PHE A 71 -5.32 -0.36 5.70
N HIS A 72 -5.04 0.11 4.49
CA HIS A 72 -5.98 0.05 3.37
C HIS A 72 -6.22 -1.39 2.92
N TYR A 73 -5.14 -2.13 2.66
CA TYR A 73 -5.23 -3.45 2.04
C TYR A 73 -5.68 -4.53 3.03
N ILE A 74 -5.21 -4.54 4.29
CA ILE A 74 -5.71 -5.49 5.30
C ILE A 74 -7.14 -5.14 5.68
N GLY A 75 -7.47 -3.85 5.81
CA GLY A 75 -8.82 -3.39 6.07
C GLY A 75 -9.80 -3.90 5.02
N ALA A 76 -9.48 -3.72 3.73
CA ALA A 76 -10.28 -4.19 2.61
C ALA A 76 -10.41 -5.73 2.57
N LEU A 77 -9.29 -6.44 2.78
CA LEU A 77 -9.24 -7.91 2.81
C LEU A 77 -10.18 -8.47 3.90
N LEU A 78 -10.03 -8.00 5.14
CA LEU A 78 -10.83 -8.48 6.27
C LEU A 78 -12.30 -8.05 6.16
N LEU A 79 -12.56 -6.90 5.55
CA LEU A 79 -13.93 -6.41 5.31
C LEU A 79 -14.64 -7.33 4.30
N GLY A 80 -13.92 -7.72 3.24
CA GLY A 80 -14.36 -8.71 2.26
C GLY A 80 -14.77 -10.02 2.92
N ASP A 81 -13.92 -10.57 3.79
CA ASP A 81 -14.20 -11.81 4.53
C ASP A 81 -15.48 -11.71 5.37
N GLU A 82 -15.60 -10.66 6.18
CA GLU A 82 -16.72 -10.51 7.10
C GLU A 82 -18.06 -10.38 6.37
N ILE A 83 -18.10 -9.56 5.31
CA ILE A 83 -19.34 -9.35 4.55
C ILE A 83 -19.68 -10.60 3.75
N ALA A 84 -18.69 -11.26 3.14
CA ALA A 84 -18.89 -12.52 2.43
C ALA A 84 -19.47 -13.61 3.34
N ALA A 85 -18.93 -13.76 4.55
CA ALA A 85 -19.41 -14.73 5.53
C ALA A 85 -20.85 -14.41 5.99
N ARG A 86 -21.13 -13.15 6.35
CA ARG A 86 -22.46 -12.74 6.83
C ARG A 86 -23.56 -12.83 5.78
N LEU A 87 -23.22 -12.57 4.51
CA LEU A 87 -24.17 -12.64 3.41
C LEU A 87 -24.21 -14.02 2.75
N ASN A 88 -23.37 -14.97 3.19
CA ASN A 88 -23.15 -16.27 2.56
C ASN A 88 -22.87 -16.14 1.05
N ARG A 89 -22.00 -15.19 0.69
CA ARG A 89 -21.65 -14.84 -0.70
C ARG A 89 -20.12 -14.78 -0.84
N PRO A 90 -19.44 -15.90 -1.13
CA PRO A 90 -17.98 -15.98 -1.15
C PRO A 90 -17.33 -15.05 -2.18
N TRP A 91 -18.01 -14.74 -3.29
CA TRP A 91 -17.51 -13.81 -4.31
C TRP A 91 -17.29 -12.39 -3.80
N LEU A 92 -17.90 -12.00 -2.67
CA LEU A 92 -17.68 -10.69 -2.05
C LEU A 92 -16.27 -10.51 -1.49
N LYS A 93 -15.55 -11.61 -1.21
CA LYS A 93 -14.12 -11.56 -0.83
C LYS A 93 -13.23 -10.96 -1.90
N ILE A 94 -13.66 -11.04 -3.16
CA ILE A 94 -12.95 -10.50 -4.32
C ILE A 94 -13.49 -9.12 -4.67
N ILE A 95 -14.82 -8.97 -4.74
CA ILE A 95 -15.46 -7.71 -5.16
C ILE A 95 -15.19 -6.58 -4.17
N ILE A 96 -15.14 -6.86 -2.85
CA ILE A 96 -14.92 -5.80 -1.86
C ILE A 96 -13.53 -5.18 -2.00
N PRO A 97 -12.41 -5.93 -1.97
CA PRO A 97 -11.08 -5.35 -2.22
C PRO A 97 -10.97 -4.65 -3.58
N LEU A 98 -11.58 -5.22 -4.63
CA LEU A 98 -11.58 -4.65 -5.98
C LEU A 98 -12.26 -3.27 -6.05
N ILE A 99 -13.25 -3.01 -5.18
CA ILE A 99 -13.92 -1.71 -5.11
C ILE A 99 -13.22 -0.79 -4.11
N VAL A 100 -12.96 -1.27 -2.89
CA VAL A 100 -12.45 -0.46 -1.78
C VAL A 100 -11.08 0.12 -2.11
N ILE A 101 -10.15 -0.68 -2.63
CA ILE A 101 -8.77 -0.22 -2.87
C ILE A 101 -8.74 0.92 -3.91
N PRO A 102 -9.35 0.82 -5.10
CA PRO A 102 -9.42 1.97 -6.01
C PRO A 102 -10.13 3.19 -5.42
N LEU A 103 -11.16 2.98 -4.60
CA LEU A 103 -11.89 4.06 -3.95
C LEU A 103 -11.00 4.80 -2.92
N ASP A 104 -10.17 4.08 -2.18
CA ASP A 104 -9.19 4.68 -1.26
C ASP A 104 -8.23 5.60 -2.02
N TYR A 105 -7.73 5.19 -3.18
CA TYR A 105 -6.86 6.04 -4.02
C TYR A 105 -7.59 7.30 -4.51
N ILE A 106 -8.87 7.18 -4.89
CA ILE A 106 -9.68 8.34 -5.29
C ILE A 106 -9.83 9.32 -4.11
N VAL A 107 -10.13 8.81 -2.92
CA VAL A 107 -10.26 9.62 -1.69
C VAL A 107 -8.93 10.28 -1.37
N ILE A 108 -7.82 9.54 -1.38
CA ILE A 108 -6.49 10.09 -1.09
C ILE A 108 -6.15 11.22 -2.07
N ASN A 109 -6.32 11.02 -3.38
CA ASN A 109 -6.05 12.07 -4.38
C ASN A 109 -7.01 13.27 -4.28
N ALA A 110 -8.22 13.08 -3.76
CA ALA A 110 -9.19 14.18 -3.60
C ALA A 110 -8.88 15.06 -2.38
N TYR A 111 -8.34 14.47 -1.30
CA TYR A 111 -8.06 15.19 -0.05
C TYR A 111 -6.60 15.61 0.10
N TYR A 112 -5.68 14.86 -0.48
CA TYR A 112 -4.26 15.16 -0.47
C TYR A 112 -3.84 15.53 -1.90
N SER A 113 -3.10 16.63 -2.05
CA SER A 113 -2.47 17.02 -3.31
C SER A 113 -1.31 16.09 -3.74
N LEU A 114 -1.32 14.86 -3.24
CA LEU A 114 -0.41 13.79 -3.60
C LEU A 114 -0.94 13.21 -4.91
N THR A 115 -0.26 13.43 -6.02
CA THR A 115 -0.60 12.81 -7.30
C THR A 115 -0.29 11.31 -7.25
N TYR A 116 -1.14 10.55 -6.55
CA TYR A 116 -1.01 9.12 -6.35
C TYR A 116 -1.62 8.41 -7.56
N SER A 117 -0.77 7.99 -8.50
CA SER A 117 -1.23 7.18 -9.63
C SER A 117 -1.54 5.76 -9.15
N PHE A 118 -2.72 5.24 -9.50
CA PHE A 118 -3.02 3.81 -9.35
C PHE A 118 -2.18 3.05 -10.38
N SER A 119 -0.94 2.76 -9.98
CA SER A 119 0.12 2.30 -10.87
C SER A 119 0.27 0.77 -10.84
N SER A 120 1.26 0.26 -11.57
CA SER A 120 1.48 -1.18 -11.71
C SER A 120 1.78 -1.89 -10.39
N TYR A 121 2.41 -1.21 -9.42
CA TYR A 121 2.64 -1.81 -8.09
C TYR A 121 1.30 -2.02 -7.35
N ALA A 122 0.39 -1.05 -7.42
CA ALA A 122 -0.92 -1.12 -6.77
C ALA A 122 -1.79 -2.22 -7.39
N LEU A 123 -1.70 -2.40 -8.71
CA LEU A 123 -2.34 -3.50 -9.44
C LEU A 123 -1.77 -4.86 -9.04
N LEU A 124 -0.43 -4.98 -8.95
CA LEU A 124 0.22 -6.23 -8.53
C LEU A 124 -0.16 -6.61 -7.10
N LEU A 125 -0.20 -5.62 -6.21
CA LEU A 125 -0.59 -5.83 -4.82
C LEU A 125 -2.06 -6.22 -4.67
N LEU A 126 -2.95 -5.54 -5.41
CA LEU A 126 -4.37 -5.92 -5.49
C LEU A 126 -4.50 -7.36 -6.00
N LEU A 127 -3.83 -7.71 -7.09
CA LEU A 127 -3.84 -9.06 -7.64
C LEU A 127 -3.35 -10.09 -6.60
N ALA A 128 -2.25 -9.82 -5.90
CA ALA A 128 -1.71 -10.72 -4.88
C ALA A 128 -2.73 -11.02 -3.77
N ILE A 129 -3.48 -10.00 -3.31
CA ILE A 129 -4.53 -10.18 -2.30
C ILE A 129 -5.75 -10.92 -2.86
N LEU A 130 -6.15 -10.64 -4.10
CA LEU A 130 -7.24 -11.37 -4.74
C LEU A 130 -6.90 -12.86 -4.87
N LEU A 131 -5.65 -13.19 -5.21
CA LEU A 131 -5.17 -14.57 -5.24
C LEU A 131 -5.19 -15.19 -3.84
N LEU A 132 -4.69 -14.47 -2.82
CA LEU A 132 -4.77 -14.93 -1.43
C LEU A 132 -6.21 -15.28 -1.03
N GLN A 133 -7.17 -14.40 -1.34
CA GLN A 133 -8.59 -14.63 -1.08
C GLN A 133 -9.19 -15.79 -1.87
N ALA A 134 -8.78 -15.97 -3.13
CA ALA A 134 -9.28 -17.04 -4.00
C ALA A 134 -8.79 -18.43 -3.57
N TYR A 135 -7.55 -18.54 -3.10
CA TYR A 135 -6.92 -19.83 -2.82
C TYR A 135 -7.02 -20.28 -1.36
N GLU A 136 -7.29 -19.37 -0.44
CA GLU A 136 -7.37 -19.70 0.98
C GLU A 136 -8.47 -20.72 1.34
N LYS A 137 -9.62 -20.67 0.66
CA LYS A 137 -10.79 -21.54 0.93
C LYS A 137 -11.25 -21.53 2.40
N ASP A 138 -11.25 -20.37 3.06
CA ASP A 138 -11.67 -20.21 4.47
C ASP A 138 -10.82 -20.99 5.48
N ARG A 139 -9.59 -21.37 5.12
CA ARG A 139 -8.69 -22.16 5.99
C ARG A 139 -7.77 -21.32 6.85
N LEU A 140 -7.56 -20.04 6.52
CA LEU A 140 -6.61 -19.22 7.26
C LEU A 140 -7.33 -18.36 8.30
N LYS A 141 -6.74 -18.31 9.50
CA LYS A 141 -7.19 -17.37 10.53
C LYS A 141 -6.87 -15.95 10.07
N PRO A 142 -7.69 -14.94 10.43
CA PRO A 142 -7.47 -13.53 10.05
C PRO A 142 -6.03 -13.05 10.33
N ILE A 143 -5.46 -13.39 11.49
CA ILE A 143 -4.10 -13.02 11.86
C ILE A 143 -3.04 -13.56 10.88
N ILE A 144 -3.21 -14.79 10.39
CA ILE A 144 -2.27 -15.39 9.44
C ILE A 144 -2.40 -14.72 8.07
N LYS A 145 -3.63 -14.40 7.65
CA LYS A 145 -3.84 -13.62 6.42
C LYS A 145 -3.17 -12.25 6.50
N THR A 146 -3.32 -11.57 7.63
CA THR A 146 -2.68 -10.28 7.89
C THR A 146 -1.16 -10.42 7.75
N ILE A 147 -0.53 -11.40 8.40
CA ILE A 147 0.92 -11.62 8.29
C ILE A 147 1.35 -11.87 6.83
N ILE A 148 0.66 -12.77 6.11
CA ILE A 148 0.97 -13.07 4.70
C ILE A 148 0.81 -11.81 3.84
N CYS A 149 -0.30 -11.08 4.02
CA CYS A 149 -0.57 -9.83 3.31
C CYS A 149 0.52 -8.79 3.62
N SER A 150 0.95 -8.66 4.86
CA SER A 150 2.02 -7.72 5.25
C SER A 150 3.33 -8.05 4.55
N GLN A 151 3.69 -9.33 4.45
CA GLN A 151 4.89 -9.76 3.75
C GLN A 151 4.81 -9.49 2.24
N LEU A 152 3.63 -9.70 1.64
CA LEU A 152 3.38 -9.40 0.23
C LEU A 152 3.48 -7.89 -0.04
N ILE A 153 2.86 -7.06 0.81
CA ILE A 153 2.95 -5.60 0.72
C ILE A 153 4.41 -5.18 0.79
N PHE A 154 5.12 -5.56 1.85
CA PHE A 154 6.52 -5.18 2.06
C PHE A 154 7.41 -5.60 0.88
N GLY A 155 7.25 -6.82 0.38
CA GLY A 155 8.01 -7.31 -0.77
C GLY A 155 7.70 -6.57 -2.07
N ILE A 156 6.43 -6.25 -2.34
CA ILE A 156 6.04 -5.52 -3.55
C ILE A 156 6.45 -4.05 -3.49
N GLU A 157 6.44 -3.42 -2.31
CA GLU A 157 6.95 -2.05 -2.13
C GLU A 157 8.44 -1.97 -2.47
N TRP A 158 9.24 -2.99 -2.14
CA TRP A 158 10.63 -3.05 -2.62
C TRP A 158 10.74 -3.12 -4.14
N LEU A 159 9.88 -3.89 -4.82
CA LEU A 159 9.87 -3.95 -6.28
C LEU A 159 9.52 -2.58 -6.90
N ASN A 160 8.74 -1.77 -6.19
CA ASN A 160 8.38 -0.43 -6.64
C ASN A 160 9.57 0.53 -6.74
N GLU A 161 10.65 0.27 -6.01
CA GLU A 161 11.84 1.12 -5.99
C GLU A 161 12.98 0.57 -6.86
N ILE A 162 12.73 -0.45 -7.70
CA ILE A 162 13.75 -0.99 -8.63
C ILE A 162 13.75 -0.19 -9.94
N PRO A 163 14.84 0.49 -10.32
CA PRO A 163 14.92 1.31 -11.54
C PRO A 163 14.60 0.56 -12.83
N SER A 164 15.05 -0.69 -12.96
CA SER A 164 14.83 -1.50 -14.17
C SER A 164 13.36 -1.88 -14.38
N LEU A 165 12.52 -1.74 -13.35
CA LEU A 165 11.08 -1.99 -13.41
C LEU A 165 10.25 -0.75 -13.75
N SER A 166 10.85 0.45 -13.81
CA SER A 166 10.13 1.70 -14.11
C SER A 166 9.42 1.66 -15.47
N GLN A 167 9.99 0.95 -16.46
CA GLN A 167 9.37 0.71 -17.78
C GLN A 167 8.03 -0.04 -17.71
N TYR A 168 7.80 -0.81 -16.65
CA TYR A 168 6.56 -1.54 -16.42
C TYR A 168 5.57 -0.75 -15.56
N GLY A 169 5.85 0.52 -15.26
CA GLY A 169 4.98 1.39 -14.47
C GLY A 169 5.18 1.30 -12.95
N PHE A 170 6.31 0.75 -12.50
CA PHE A 170 6.78 0.88 -11.11
C PHE A 170 7.48 2.23 -10.91
N GLY A 171 7.62 2.63 -9.65
CA GLY A 171 8.35 3.82 -9.22
C GLY A 171 7.77 5.14 -9.73
N GLN A 172 6.43 5.24 -9.82
CA GLN A 172 5.78 6.40 -10.44
C GLN A 172 5.56 7.60 -9.50
N GLY A 173 5.72 7.41 -8.19
CA GLY A 173 5.63 8.47 -7.20
C GLY A 173 6.80 9.46 -7.33
N SER A 174 6.59 10.73 -6.99
CA SER A 174 7.62 11.78 -7.12
C SER A 174 8.92 11.43 -6.40
N ILE A 175 8.82 10.99 -5.14
CA ILE A 175 9.99 10.60 -4.34
C ILE A 175 10.67 9.35 -4.91
N SER A 176 9.88 8.36 -5.34
CA SER A 176 10.41 7.13 -5.94
C SER A 176 11.17 7.40 -7.24
N LYS A 177 10.62 8.27 -8.11
CA LYS A 177 11.31 8.74 -9.33
C LYS A 177 12.63 9.41 -9.00
N GLU A 178 12.61 10.30 -8.02
CA GLU A 178 13.81 11.02 -7.61
C GLU A 178 14.90 10.08 -7.08
N LEU A 179 14.55 9.13 -6.21
CA LEU A 179 15.50 8.12 -5.72
C LEU A 179 16.02 7.24 -6.86
N THR A 180 15.17 6.91 -7.83
CA THR A 180 15.54 6.17 -9.04
C THR A 180 16.55 6.95 -9.88
N ASP A 181 16.30 8.24 -10.11
CA ASP A 181 17.17 9.11 -10.89
C ASP A 181 18.56 9.26 -10.21
N ILE A 182 18.58 9.45 -8.88
CA ILE A 182 19.81 9.49 -8.07
C ILE A 182 20.56 8.14 -8.18
N ALA A 183 19.86 7.01 -8.09
CA ALA A 183 20.47 5.69 -8.22
C ALA A 183 21.17 5.49 -9.57
N VAL A 184 20.52 5.91 -10.66
CA VAL A 184 21.09 5.83 -12.01
C VAL A 184 22.30 6.76 -12.15
N GLN A 185 22.24 7.96 -11.56
CA GLN A 185 23.36 8.90 -11.55
C GLN A 185 24.59 8.31 -10.84
N ILE A 186 24.41 7.72 -9.65
CA ILE A 186 25.49 7.05 -8.90
C ILE A 186 26.07 5.87 -9.69
N ASP A 187 25.23 5.05 -10.33
CA ASP A 187 25.73 3.94 -11.15
C ASP A 187 26.56 4.45 -12.34
N SER A 188 26.11 5.52 -12.99
CA SER A 188 26.81 6.13 -14.12
C SER A 188 28.12 6.84 -13.76
N SER A 189 28.27 7.33 -12.52
CA SER A 189 29.51 7.99 -12.06
C SER A 189 30.59 7.01 -11.62
N ASN A 190 30.25 5.73 -11.44
CA ASN A 190 31.17 4.66 -11.09
C ASN A 190 31.73 3.88 -12.31
N LEU A 191 31.32 4.24 -13.53
CA LEU A 191 31.78 3.69 -14.82
C LEU A 191 32.77 4.62 -15.52
#